data_AF-A0AAX3VWL3-F1
#
_entry.id   AF-A0AAX3VWL3-F1
#
_cell.length_a   1.000
_cell.length_b   1.000
_cell.length_c   1.000
_cell.angle_alpha   90.00
_cell.angle_beta   90.00
_cell.angle_gamma   90.00
#
_symmetry.space_group_name_H-M   'P 1'
#
loop_
_entity.id
_entity.type
_entity.pdbx_description
1 polymer ?
#
loop_
_entity_poly.entity_id
_entity_poly.type
_entity_poly.pdbx_seq_one_letter_code
_entity_poly.pdbx_strand_id
1 'polypeptide(L)'
;MALTVESIDLNKRQLFIDLALVDEEFKIPKTKASKRVIELCGWTLKVAKTLVEYAHKRQPQLITALQEDNKRTLQMYRTLLAYSQEEGRPYVSVADFREAFFRPYCERVAVRYRGPSQFRHTYASQMLTAGVSVERIARKMGLTSTAMIYRHYGKWIVEDAPDYDALEDTVLDRCFNGITKLEPATIAKSDESHQCYGSDTASIDDSDSRIHDISVNSSSTSHMDDRRMAAIHKLSQRWGVDKNNIFL
;
A
#
# COMPACT_ATOMS: atom_id res chain seq x y z
N MET A 1 15.38 -7.57 4.38
CA MET A 1 16.84 -7.80 4.36
C MET A 1 17.22 -8.85 3.32
N ALA A 2 16.55 -9.99 3.24
CA ALA A 2 16.84 -11.05 2.25
C ALA A 2 16.35 -10.79 0.80
N LEU A 3 16.13 -9.54 0.40
CA LEU A 3 15.67 -9.25 -0.97
C LEU A 3 16.85 -9.39 -1.94
N THR A 4 16.63 -9.96 -3.12
CA THR A 4 17.70 -10.17 -4.10
C THR A 4 17.33 -9.63 -5.48
N VAL A 5 18.31 -9.49 -6.37
CA VAL A 5 18.06 -9.09 -7.76
C VAL A 5 17.18 -10.13 -8.46
N GLU A 6 17.46 -11.41 -8.22
CA GLU A 6 16.77 -12.54 -8.85
C GLU A 6 15.30 -12.64 -8.40
N SER A 7 14.96 -12.02 -7.27
CA SER A 7 13.59 -12.00 -6.76
C SER A 7 12.74 -10.86 -7.35
N ILE A 8 13.28 -10.02 -8.24
CA ILE A 8 12.56 -8.91 -8.88
C ILE A 8 12.44 -9.13 -10.40
N ASP A 9 11.21 -9.22 -10.91
CA ASP A 9 10.92 -9.16 -12.34
C ASP A 9 10.44 -7.74 -12.69
N LEU A 10 11.37 -6.94 -13.25
CA LEU A 10 11.11 -5.56 -13.65
C LEU A 10 10.15 -5.44 -14.84
N ASN A 11 10.06 -6.47 -15.68
CA ASN A 11 9.20 -6.47 -16.87
C ASN A 11 7.74 -6.73 -16.46
N LYS A 12 7.53 -7.75 -15.63
CA LYS A 12 6.21 -8.08 -15.07
C LYS A 12 5.83 -7.18 -13.90
N ARG A 13 6.75 -6.35 -13.41
CA ARG A 13 6.58 -5.49 -12.22
C ARG A 13 6.21 -6.30 -10.98
N GLN A 14 6.91 -7.41 -10.79
CA GLN A 14 6.61 -8.39 -9.75
C GLN A 14 7.83 -8.57 -8.83
N LEU A 15 7.55 -8.66 -7.54
CA LEU A 15 8.54 -9.01 -6.53
C LEU A 15 8.15 -10.34 -5.87
N PHE A 16 9.05 -11.31 -5.97
CA PHE A 16 8.95 -12.61 -5.34
C PHE A 16 9.55 -12.54 -3.92
N ILE A 17 8.78 -13.00 -2.94
CA ILE A 17 9.26 -13.16 -1.56
C ILE A 17 9.54 -14.65 -1.34
N ASP A 18 10.74 -15.08 -1.70
CA ASP A 18 11.20 -16.47 -1.67
C ASP A 18 12.27 -16.74 -0.60
N LEU A 19 12.78 -15.68 0.05
CA LEU A 19 13.83 -15.76 1.05
C LEU A 19 13.55 -14.82 2.24
N ALA A 20 13.88 -15.29 3.43
CA ALA A 20 13.87 -14.50 4.66
C ALA A 20 15.24 -14.59 5.36
N LEU A 21 15.58 -13.57 6.14
CA LEU A 21 16.77 -13.54 6.99
C LEU A 21 16.29 -13.40 8.44
N VAL A 22 16.54 -14.42 9.25
CA VAL A 22 16.06 -14.53 10.64
C VAL A 22 17.20 -15.05 11.48
N ASP A 23 17.59 -14.30 12.51
CA ASP A 23 18.72 -14.64 13.39
C ASP A 23 20.00 -14.95 12.61
N GLU A 24 20.32 -14.10 11.62
CA GLU A 24 21.49 -14.22 10.73
C GLU A 24 21.47 -15.45 9.79
N GLU A 25 20.41 -16.26 9.85
CA GLU A 25 20.20 -17.40 8.98
C GLU A 25 19.20 -17.08 7.86
N PHE A 26 19.55 -17.50 6.65
CA PHE A 26 18.59 -17.47 5.55
C PHE A 26 17.61 -18.64 5.66
N LYS A 27 16.32 -18.36 5.48
CA LYS A 27 15.24 -19.36 5.56
C LYS A 27 14.32 -19.24 4.35
N ILE A 28 13.96 -20.37 3.77
CA ILE A 28 12.89 -20.44 2.78
C ILE A 28 11.56 -20.31 3.52
N PRO A 29 10.65 -19.43 3.07
CA PRO A 29 9.38 -19.24 3.74
C PRO A 29 8.58 -20.55 3.82
N LYS A 30 8.12 -20.89 5.03
CA LYS A 30 7.54 -22.20 5.41
C LYS A 30 6.16 -22.50 4.81
N THR A 31 5.46 -21.51 4.27
CA THR A 31 4.06 -21.67 3.84
C THR A 31 3.84 -21.07 2.46
N LYS A 32 2.88 -21.64 1.70
CA LYS A 32 2.41 -21.08 0.42
C LYS A 32 2.01 -19.60 0.54
N ALA A 33 1.45 -19.19 1.69
CA ALA A 33 1.07 -17.79 1.93
C ALA A 33 2.28 -16.85 2.09
N SER A 34 3.42 -17.38 2.56
CA SER A 34 4.64 -16.59 2.76
C SER A 34 5.44 -16.43 1.46
N LYS A 35 5.41 -17.46 0.59
CA LYS A 35 5.86 -17.39 -0.81
C LYS A 35 4.84 -16.61 -1.63
N ARG A 36 5.06 -15.30 -1.76
CA ARG A 36 4.11 -14.41 -2.42
C ARG A 36 4.75 -13.58 -3.50
N VAL A 37 3.91 -13.17 -4.45
CA VAL A 37 4.24 -12.19 -5.49
C VAL A 37 3.58 -10.88 -5.10
N ILE A 38 4.38 -9.82 -5.03
CA ILE A 38 3.92 -8.47 -4.77
C ILE A 38 4.01 -7.69 -6.08
N GLU A 39 2.88 -7.17 -6.54
CA GLU A 39 2.85 -6.23 -7.66
C GLU A 39 3.42 -4.86 -7.24
N LEU A 40 4.38 -4.39 -8.01
CA LEU A 40 5.09 -3.13 -7.79
C LEU A 40 4.29 -1.97 -8.39
N CYS A 41 3.91 -1.01 -7.55
CA CYS A 41 3.36 0.26 -8.03
C CYS A 41 4.45 1.14 -8.66
N GLY A 42 4.08 2.24 -9.31
CA GLY A 42 5.02 3.10 -10.04
C GLY A 42 6.23 3.54 -9.22
N TRP A 43 6.00 3.97 -7.97
CA TRP A 43 7.06 4.37 -7.04
C TRP A 43 7.99 3.20 -6.68
N THR A 44 7.42 2.06 -6.31
CA THR A 44 8.21 0.87 -5.94
C THR A 44 9.00 0.33 -7.13
N LEU A 45 8.44 0.39 -8.35
CA LEU A 45 9.14 0.00 -9.56
C LEU A 45 10.36 0.90 -9.83
N LYS A 46 10.23 2.21 -9.63
CA LYS A 46 11.35 3.16 -9.76
C LYS A 46 12.47 2.82 -8.77
N VAL A 47 12.13 2.61 -7.50
CA VAL A 47 13.10 2.23 -6.46
C VAL A 47 13.73 0.87 -6.77
N ALA A 48 12.94 -0.11 -7.22
CA ALA A 48 13.44 -1.43 -7.58
C ALA A 48 14.44 -1.37 -8.73
N LYS A 49 14.16 -0.59 -9.78
CA LYS A 49 15.10 -0.35 -10.88
C LYS A 49 16.42 0.22 -10.35
N THR A 50 16.35 1.28 -9.55
CA THR A 50 17.54 1.89 -8.95
C THR A 50 18.34 0.89 -8.11
N LEU A 51 17.69 0.09 -7.26
CA LEU A 51 18.37 -0.91 -6.43
C LEU A 51 19.05 -2.01 -7.26
N VAL A 52 18.39 -2.49 -8.32
CA VAL A 52 18.95 -3.49 -9.25
C VAL A 52 20.13 -2.90 -10.02
N GLU A 53 20.03 -1.63 -10.43
CA GLU A 53 21.10 -0.92 -11.11
C GLU A 53 22.32 -0.74 -10.19
N TYR A 54 22.13 -0.35 -8.93
CA TYR A 54 23.20 -0.37 -7.92
C TYR A 54 23.77 -1.77 -7.65
N ALA A 55 23.01 -2.83 -7.95
CA ALA A 55 23.45 -4.21 -7.81
C ALA A 55 24.26 -4.74 -9.00
N HIS A 56 24.24 -4.06 -10.14
CA HIS A 56 24.63 -4.66 -11.43
C HIS A 56 26.08 -5.16 -11.51
N LYS A 57 27.01 -4.56 -10.74
CA LYS A 57 28.44 -4.94 -10.70
C LYS A 57 28.76 -5.95 -9.60
N ARG A 58 27.81 -6.27 -8.73
CA ARG A 58 28.02 -7.18 -7.60
C ARG A 58 27.91 -8.62 -8.07
N GLN A 59 28.86 -9.46 -7.67
CA GLN A 59 28.79 -10.88 -7.97
C GLN A 59 27.76 -11.56 -7.05
N PRO A 60 26.97 -12.53 -7.57
CA PRO A 60 26.11 -13.35 -6.75
C PRO A 60 26.91 -14.07 -5.66
N GLN A 61 26.38 -14.07 -4.43
CA GLN A 61 26.98 -14.78 -3.31
C GLN A 61 26.28 -16.12 -3.09
N LEU A 62 27.05 -17.13 -2.68
CA LEU A 62 26.49 -18.40 -2.27
C LEU A 62 25.77 -18.24 -0.93
N ILE A 63 24.46 -18.42 -0.93
CA ILE A 63 23.62 -18.41 0.26
C ILE A 63 23.21 -19.84 0.58
N THR A 64 23.37 -20.22 1.84
CA THR A 64 22.80 -21.45 2.40
C THR A 64 21.50 -21.08 3.12
N ALA A 65 20.37 -21.53 2.59
CA ALA A 65 19.06 -21.27 3.16
C ALA A 65 18.50 -22.55 3.80
N LEU A 66 17.99 -22.43 5.03
CA LEU A 66 17.26 -23.51 5.69
C LEU A 66 15.90 -23.70 5.01
N GLN A 67 15.57 -24.94 4.66
CA GLN A 67 14.31 -25.29 4.03
C GLN A 67 13.15 -25.28 5.04
N GLU A 68 11.93 -25.45 4.53
CA GLU A 68 10.69 -25.37 5.31
C GLU A 68 10.67 -26.34 6.50
N ASP A 69 11.30 -27.52 6.33
CA ASP A 69 11.41 -28.59 7.32
C ASP A 69 12.40 -28.30 8.47
N ASN A 70 13.12 -27.17 8.41
CA ASN A 70 14.17 -26.77 9.35
C ASN A 70 15.29 -27.81 9.54
N LYS A 71 15.47 -28.72 8.57
CA LYS A 71 16.46 -29.80 8.64
C LYS A 71 17.36 -29.81 7.41
N ARG A 72 16.78 -29.56 6.24
CA ARG A 72 17.52 -29.51 4.98
C ARG A 72 17.98 -28.09 4.71
N THR A 73 19.12 -27.97 4.05
CA THR A 73 19.60 -26.71 3.51
C THR A 73 19.52 -26.73 1.99
N LEU A 74 19.38 -25.57 1.40
CA LEU A 74 19.48 -25.35 -0.04
C LEU A 74 20.54 -24.29 -0.28
N GLN A 75 21.50 -24.61 -1.12
CA GLN A 75 22.50 -23.66 -1.58
C GLN A 75 22.03 -22.99 -2.87
N MET A 76 22.17 -21.68 -2.95
CA MET A 76 21.79 -20.91 -4.13
C MET A 76 22.66 -19.66 -4.26
N TYR A 77 22.99 -19.29 -5.49
CA TYR A 77 23.63 -18.01 -5.77
C TYR A 77 22.58 -16.90 -5.82
N ARG A 78 22.82 -15.81 -5.09
CA ARG A 78 21.91 -14.67 -4.97
C ARG A 78 22.65 -13.36 -4.81
N THR A 79 22.08 -12.30 -5.36
CA THR A 79 22.62 -10.94 -5.27
C THR A 79 21.79 -10.10 -4.31
N LEU A 80 22.21 -10.00 -3.04
CA LEU A 80 21.45 -9.29 -2.00
C LEU A 80 21.37 -7.80 -2.27
N LEU A 81 20.17 -7.23 -2.16
CA LEU A 81 19.93 -5.80 -2.34
C LEU A 81 20.20 -4.97 -1.08
N ALA A 82 20.01 -5.57 0.11
CA ALA A 82 20.33 -4.93 1.38
C ALA A 82 21.85 -4.98 1.61
N TYR A 83 22.53 -3.88 1.36
CA TYR A 83 23.99 -3.84 1.30
C TYR A 83 24.54 -2.50 1.82
N SER A 84 25.57 -2.59 2.67
CA SER A 84 26.32 -1.44 3.16
C SER A 84 27.42 -1.11 2.16
N GLN A 85 27.32 0.06 1.53
CA GLN A 85 28.35 0.56 0.62
C GLN A 85 29.61 0.99 1.38
N GLU A 86 29.45 1.50 2.59
CA GLU A 86 30.56 1.94 3.45
C GLU A 86 31.41 0.75 3.90
N GLU A 87 30.77 -0.36 4.26
CA GLU A 87 31.46 -1.56 4.74
C GLU A 87 31.75 -2.59 3.63
N GLY A 88 31.27 -2.36 2.41
CA GLY A 88 31.47 -3.27 1.28
C GLY A 88 30.87 -4.66 1.47
N ARG A 89 29.82 -4.80 2.30
CA ARG A 89 29.18 -6.10 2.60
C ARG A 89 27.65 -6.01 2.69
N PRO A 90 26.92 -7.12 2.48
CA PRO A 90 25.50 -7.20 2.82
C PRO A 90 25.27 -6.99 4.33
N TYR A 91 24.08 -6.51 4.67
CA TYR A 91 23.65 -6.49 6.07
C TYR A 91 23.37 -7.92 6.55
N VAL A 92 23.94 -8.32 7.69
CA VAL A 92 23.84 -9.69 8.23
C VAL A 92 22.59 -9.91 9.06
N SER A 93 22.03 -8.83 9.62
CA SER A 93 20.81 -8.89 10.43
C SER A 93 20.01 -7.59 10.33
N VAL A 94 18.79 -7.62 10.87
CA VAL A 94 17.97 -6.40 11.01
C VAL A 94 18.59 -5.43 12.00
N ALA A 95 19.28 -5.94 13.04
CA ALA A 95 19.97 -5.10 14.01
C ALA A 95 21.17 -4.39 13.38
N ASP A 96 21.96 -5.11 12.58
CA ASP A 96 23.08 -4.57 11.80
C ASP A 96 22.61 -3.42 10.90
N PHE A 97 21.57 -3.64 10.08
CA PHE A 97 20.97 -2.57 9.27
C PHE A 97 20.47 -1.38 10.11
N ARG A 98 19.85 -1.66 11.24
CA ARG A 98 19.26 -0.64 12.12
C ARG A 98 20.32 0.27 12.72
N GLU A 99 21.39 -0.29 13.27
CA GLU A 99 22.43 0.47 13.94
C GLU A 99 23.41 1.10 12.94
N ALA A 100 23.80 0.39 11.87
CA ALA A 100 24.78 0.88 10.91
C ALA A 100 24.22 1.96 9.96
N PHE A 101 22.94 1.86 9.58
CA PHE A 101 22.35 2.78 8.60
C PHE A 101 21.16 3.55 9.14
N PHE A 102 20.13 2.84 9.62
CA PHE A 102 18.81 3.45 9.75
C PHE A 102 18.70 4.45 10.90
N ARG A 103 19.23 4.13 12.09
CA ARG A 103 19.27 5.08 13.22
C ARG A 103 20.12 6.31 12.90
N PRO A 104 21.39 6.18 12.44
CA PRO A 104 22.19 7.34 12.02
C PRO A 104 21.52 8.16 10.91
N TYR A 105 20.80 7.52 9.99
CA TYR A 105 20.04 8.22 8.96
C TYR A 105 18.91 9.08 9.57
N CYS A 106 18.08 8.50 10.45
CA CYS A 106 17.02 9.24 11.14
C CYS A 106 17.54 10.45 11.92
N GLU A 107 18.66 10.28 12.64
CA GLU A 107 19.31 11.37 13.38
C GLU A 107 19.78 12.50 12.46
N ARG A 108 20.42 12.16 11.34
CA ARG A 108 20.87 13.16 10.35
C ARG A 108 19.74 13.97 9.71
N VAL A 109 18.58 13.35 9.50
CA VAL A 109 17.40 14.04 8.96
C VAL A 109 16.51 14.65 10.04
N ALA A 110 16.95 14.64 11.30
CA ALA A 110 16.22 15.17 12.46
C ALA A 110 14.81 14.56 12.64
N VAL A 111 14.65 13.27 12.32
CA VAL A 111 13.42 12.52 12.53
C VAL A 111 13.56 11.58 13.71
N ARG A 112 12.50 11.51 14.54
CA ARG A 112 12.44 10.59 15.67
C ARG A 112 12.56 9.15 15.18
N TYR A 113 13.56 8.45 15.68
CA TYR A 113 13.78 7.06 15.34
C TYR A 113 12.57 6.17 15.73
N ARG A 114 12.11 5.37 14.75
CA ARG A 114 11.10 4.32 14.88
C ARG A 114 11.61 3.07 14.16
N GLY A 115 11.35 1.89 14.70
CA GLY A 115 11.87 0.65 14.10
C GLY A 115 11.31 0.37 12.69
N PRO A 116 12.06 -0.32 11.80
CA PRO A 116 11.60 -0.63 10.45
C PRO A 116 10.29 -1.41 10.37
N SER A 117 9.92 -2.15 11.42
CA SER A 117 8.63 -2.85 11.51
C SER A 117 7.44 -1.89 11.46
N GLN A 118 7.61 -0.64 11.88
CA GLN A 118 6.55 0.37 11.89
C GLN A 118 6.08 0.76 10.48
N PHE A 119 6.96 0.72 9.47
CA PHE A 119 6.56 1.00 8.08
C PHE A 119 5.44 0.08 7.59
N ARG A 120 5.44 -1.18 8.05
CA ARG A 120 4.40 -2.15 7.72
C ARG A 120 3.06 -1.77 8.34
N HIS A 121 3.07 -1.21 9.56
CA HIS A 121 1.87 -0.72 10.22
C HIS A 121 1.34 0.55 9.56
N THR A 122 2.22 1.51 9.25
CA THR A 122 1.86 2.74 8.51
C THR A 122 1.25 2.41 7.16
N TYR A 123 1.86 1.50 6.38
CA TYR A 123 1.31 1.06 5.10
C TYR A 123 -0.11 0.49 5.25
N ALA A 124 -0.32 -0.41 6.21
CA ALA A 124 -1.63 -1.02 6.42
C ALA A 124 -2.69 0.03 6.80
N SER A 125 -2.37 0.89 7.77
CA SER A 125 -3.26 1.95 8.25
C SER A 125 -3.65 2.89 7.11
N GLN A 126 -2.66 3.41 6.36
CA GLN A 126 -2.89 4.35 5.27
C GLN A 126 -3.74 3.74 4.14
N MET A 127 -3.50 2.47 3.79
CA MET A 127 -4.30 1.80 2.76
C MET A 127 -5.74 1.54 3.23
N LEU A 128 -5.95 1.23 4.51
CA LEU A 128 -7.29 1.05 5.08
C LEU A 128 -8.07 2.36 5.11
N THR A 129 -7.43 3.44 5.58
CA THR A 129 -7.99 4.78 5.58
C THR A 129 -8.40 5.22 4.17
N ALA A 130 -7.56 4.93 3.18
CA ALA A 130 -7.84 5.19 1.77
C ALA A 130 -8.91 4.28 1.13
N GLY A 131 -9.55 3.39 1.90
CA GLY A 131 -10.65 2.54 1.42
C GLY A 131 -10.20 1.36 0.56
N VAL A 132 -8.91 1.01 0.57
CA VAL A 132 -8.42 -0.15 -0.18
C VAL A 132 -8.95 -1.43 0.47
N SER A 133 -9.53 -2.33 -0.34
CA SER A 133 -10.05 -3.62 0.13
C SER A 133 -9.05 -4.36 1.03
N VAL A 134 -9.57 -4.84 2.15
CA VAL A 134 -8.84 -5.58 3.18
C VAL A 134 -8.16 -6.81 2.60
N GLU A 135 -8.81 -7.51 1.66
CA GLU A 135 -8.29 -8.68 0.96
C GLU A 135 -7.06 -8.33 0.13
N ARG A 136 -7.08 -7.17 -0.56
CA ARG A 136 -5.94 -6.70 -1.35
C ARG A 136 -4.76 -6.35 -0.45
N ILE A 137 -5.01 -5.69 0.68
CA ILE A 137 -3.99 -5.35 1.68
C ILE A 137 -3.39 -6.63 2.27
N ALA A 138 -4.23 -7.58 2.70
CA ALA A 138 -3.80 -8.86 3.27
C ALA A 138 -2.89 -9.63 2.31
N ARG A 139 -3.27 -9.70 1.03
CA ARG A 139 -2.48 -10.36 -0.03
C ARG A 139 -1.10 -9.73 -0.20
N LYS A 140 -1.01 -8.40 -0.27
CA LYS A 140 0.30 -7.70 -0.39
C LYS A 140 1.17 -7.90 0.85
N MET A 141 0.58 -7.87 2.04
CA MET A 141 1.32 -8.04 3.29
C MET A 141 1.72 -9.49 3.57
N GLY A 142 1.08 -10.48 2.94
CA GLY A 142 1.29 -11.89 3.24
C GLY A 142 0.74 -12.26 4.62
N LEU A 143 -0.40 -11.68 5.00
CA LEU A 143 -1.11 -12.10 6.21
C LEU A 143 -1.89 -13.38 5.90
N THR A 144 -1.75 -14.39 6.75
CA THR A 144 -2.45 -15.69 6.62
C THR A 144 -3.95 -15.59 6.88
N SER A 145 -4.43 -14.52 7.52
CA SER A 145 -5.84 -14.27 7.76
C SER A 145 -6.15 -12.76 7.76
N THR A 146 -7.26 -12.37 7.14
CA THR A 146 -7.82 -11.01 7.17
C THR A 146 -8.24 -10.60 8.58
N ALA A 147 -8.57 -11.56 9.46
CA ALA A 147 -8.86 -11.29 10.87
C ALA A 147 -7.68 -10.65 11.61
N MET A 148 -6.43 -10.92 11.19
CA MET A 148 -5.26 -10.21 11.72
C MET A 148 -5.25 -8.73 11.33
N ILE A 149 -5.80 -8.36 10.17
CA ILE A 149 -5.93 -6.95 9.80
C ILE A 149 -6.91 -6.26 10.73
N TYR A 150 -8.12 -6.81 10.90
CA TYR A 150 -9.10 -6.23 11.81
C TYR A 150 -8.62 -6.19 13.27
N ARG A 151 -7.88 -7.20 13.73
CA ARG A 151 -7.30 -7.19 15.08
C ARG A 151 -6.24 -6.10 15.27
N HIS A 152 -5.40 -5.85 14.26
CA HIS A 152 -4.28 -4.91 14.36
C HIS A 152 -4.61 -3.49 13.89
N TYR A 153 -5.65 -3.33 13.05
CA TYR A 153 -5.95 -2.09 12.34
C TYR A 153 -7.47 -1.81 12.23
N GLY A 154 -8.34 -2.66 12.80
CA GLY A 154 -9.79 -2.56 12.66
C GLY A 154 -10.45 -1.46 13.49
N LYS A 155 -9.67 -0.64 14.21
CA LYS A 155 -10.17 0.69 14.61
C LYS A 155 -10.18 1.54 13.35
N TRP A 156 -11.30 1.50 12.64
CA TRP A 156 -11.62 2.43 11.58
C TRP A 156 -11.45 3.86 12.13
N ILE A 157 -10.56 4.64 11.52
CA ILE A 157 -10.34 6.05 11.85
C ILE A 157 -11.26 6.81 10.89
N VAL A 158 -12.43 7.20 11.41
CA VAL A 158 -13.45 7.95 10.63
C VAL A 158 -12.89 9.32 10.23
N GLU A 159 -11.97 9.86 11.03
CA GLU A 159 -11.45 11.21 10.90
C GLU A 159 -10.55 11.43 9.67
N ASP A 160 -9.87 10.38 9.19
CA ASP A 160 -8.96 10.45 8.03
C ASP A 160 -9.57 9.83 6.75
N ALA A 161 -10.78 9.30 6.85
CA ALA A 161 -11.48 8.68 5.73
C ALA A 161 -11.85 9.73 4.66
N PRO A 162 -11.76 9.39 3.36
CA PRO A 162 -12.44 10.14 2.31
C PRO A 162 -13.92 10.33 2.65
N ASP A 163 -14.54 11.40 2.12
CA ASP A 163 -15.98 11.57 2.16
C ASP A 163 -16.66 10.46 1.35
N TYR A 164 -16.97 9.36 2.05
CA TYR A 164 -17.58 8.18 1.46
C TYR A 164 -19.04 8.43 1.11
N ASP A 165 -19.72 9.36 1.79
CA ASP A 165 -21.11 9.72 1.50
C ASP A 165 -21.19 10.41 0.12
N ALA A 166 -20.33 11.39 -0.14
CA ALA A 166 -20.24 12.02 -1.45
C ALA A 166 -19.81 11.05 -2.57
N LEU A 167 -18.94 10.08 -2.24
CA LEU A 167 -18.55 9.03 -3.19
C LEU A 167 -19.71 8.07 -3.46
N GLU A 168 -20.47 7.70 -2.44
CA GLU A 168 -21.65 6.85 -2.54
C GLU A 168 -22.70 7.51 -3.42
N ASP A 169 -23.03 8.77 -3.17
CA ASP A 169 -23.93 9.56 -4.01
C ASP A 169 -23.46 9.57 -5.46
N THR A 170 -22.17 9.82 -5.71
CA THR A 170 -21.61 9.83 -7.07
C THR A 170 -21.71 8.46 -7.77
N VAL A 171 -21.44 7.37 -7.04
CA VAL A 171 -21.49 6.01 -7.60
C VAL A 171 -22.93 5.59 -7.86
N LEU A 172 -23.85 5.85 -6.93
CA LEU A 172 -25.26 5.54 -7.06
C LEU A 172 -25.90 6.38 -8.16
N ASP A 173 -25.61 7.68 -8.23
CA ASP A 173 -26.02 8.57 -9.32
C ASP A 173 -25.56 8.01 -10.67
N ARG A 174 -24.30 7.59 -10.79
CA ARG A 174 -23.80 6.97 -12.03
C ARG A 174 -24.51 5.66 -12.38
N CYS A 175 -24.86 4.85 -11.39
CA CYS A 175 -25.56 3.58 -11.60
C CYS A 175 -27.02 3.80 -12.02
N PHE A 176 -27.74 4.71 -11.36
CA PHE A 176 -29.17 4.94 -11.60
C PHE A 176 -29.41 5.92 -12.77
N ASN A 177 -28.59 6.96 -12.92
CA ASN A 177 -28.68 7.94 -14.00
C ASN A 177 -27.83 7.57 -15.23
N GLY A 178 -27.02 6.52 -15.16
CA GLY A 178 -26.36 5.91 -16.32
C GLY A 178 -27.31 5.05 -17.19
N ILE A 179 -28.44 4.60 -16.62
CA ILE A 179 -29.45 3.77 -17.31
C ILE A 179 -30.32 4.61 -18.26
N THR A 180 -30.46 5.91 -18.00
CA THR A 180 -31.33 6.81 -18.80
C THR A 180 -30.70 7.29 -20.12
N LYS A 181 -29.44 6.92 -20.42
CA LYS A 181 -28.73 7.26 -21.67
C LYS A 181 -28.69 6.15 -22.72
N LEU A 182 -29.43 5.06 -22.52
CA LEU A 182 -29.73 4.15 -23.63
C LEU A 182 -30.95 4.71 -24.35
N GLU A 183 -30.73 5.29 -25.54
CA GLU A 183 -31.78 5.62 -26.50
C GLU A 183 -32.77 4.44 -26.58
N PRO A 184 -34.09 4.68 -26.41
CA PRO A 184 -35.06 3.60 -26.39
C PRO A 184 -34.98 2.87 -27.73
N ALA A 185 -34.76 1.55 -27.68
CA ALA A 185 -34.80 0.70 -28.86
C ALA A 185 -36.15 0.89 -29.56
N THR A 186 -36.11 1.35 -30.81
CA THR A 186 -37.29 1.52 -31.66
C THR A 186 -38.01 0.18 -31.79
N ILE A 187 -39.12 0.01 -31.06
CA ILE A 187 -40.01 -1.14 -31.23
C ILE A 187 -40.79 -0.92 -32.52
N ALA A 188 -40.45 -1.68 -33.55
CA ALA A 188 -41.25 -1.80 -34.76
C ALA A 188 -42.64 -2.30 -34.39
N LYS A 189 -43.68 -1.60 -34.87
CA LYS A 189 -45.07 -2.00 -34.70
C LYS A 189 -45.32 -3.34 -35.41
N SER A 190 -45.96 -4.26 -34.70
CA SER A 190 -46.79 -5.30 -35.29
C SER A 190 -48.02 -5.53 -34.41
N ASP A 191 -49.13 -4.94 -34.87
CA ASP A 191 -50.50 -5.45 -34.93
C ASP A 191 -51.09 -6.33 -33.80
N GLU A 192 -52.13 -5.72 -33.20
CA GLU A 192 -53.45 -6.24 -32.81
C GLU A 192 -53.67 -7.28 -31.69
N SER A 193 -54.49 -6.80 -30.74
CA SER A 193 -55.58 -7.47 -30.01
C SER A 193 -55.25 -8.31 -28.76
N HIS A 194 -55.62 -7.79 -27.58
CA HIS A 194 -56.71 -8.34 -26.76
C HIS A 194 -56.97 -7.47 -25.51
N GLN A 195 -58.23 -7.54 -25.05
CA GLN A 195 -58.94 -6.66 -24.11
C GLN A 195 -58.56 -6.81 -22.62
N CYS A 196 -58.69 -5.66 -21.93
CA CYS A 196 -59.19 -5.32 -20.57
C CYS A 196 -59.16 -6.33 -19.42
N TYR A 197 -58.76 -5.85 -18.22
CA TYR A 197 -59.57 -5.69 -16.97
C TYR A 197 -58.73 -4.92 -15.93
N GLY A 198 -59.17 -3.74 -15.42
CA GLY A 198 -59.68 -3.53 -14.05
C GLY A 198 -58.57 -3.18 -13.02
N SER A 199 -58.32 -1.89 -12.75
CA SER A 199 -58.66 -1.14 -11.50
C SER A 199 -57.79 -1.46 -10.27
N ASP A 200 -56.98 -0.50 -9.82
CA ASP A 200 -57.20 0.20 -8.53
C ASP A 200 -56.03 1.15 -8.18
N THR A 201 -56.42 2.38 -7.85
CA THR A 201 -55.61 3.49 -7.37
C THR A 201 -55.49 3.45 -5.85
N ALA A 202 -54.29 3.69 -5.30
CA ALA A 202 -54.14 4.13 -3.91
C ALA A 202 -52.92 5.06 -3.76
N SER A 203 -53.24 6.33 -3.53
CA SER A 203 -52.41 7.44 -3.08
C SER A 203 -52.05 7.28 -1.59
N ILE A 204 -50.81 7.61 -1.19
CA ILE A 204 -50.47 7.94 0.20
C ILE A 204 -49.49 9.14 0.21
N ASP A 205 -49.86 10.09 1.07
CA ASP A 205 -49.43 11.48 1.23
C ASP A 205 -48.02 11.73 1.79
N ASP A 206 -47.53 12.94 1.45
CA ASP A 206 -46.46 13.73 2.08
C ASP A 206 -46.77 14.14 3.53
N SER A 207 -45.77 14.08 4.43
CA SER A 207 -45.54 15.13 5.45
C SER A 207 -44.25 14.96 6.28
N ASP A 208 -43.35 15.94 6.11
CA ASP A 208 -42.60 16.75 7.11
C ASP A 208 -41.78 16.09 8.25
N SER A 209 -40.47 16.32 8.27
CA SER A 209 -39.80 16.91 9.46
C SER A 209 -38.39 17.46 9.16
N ARG A 210 -38.19 18.69 9.64
CA ARG A 210 -37.03 19.61 9.56
C ARG A 210 -35.81 19.12 10.35
N ILE A 211 -34.61 19.40 9.86
CA ILE A 211 -33.35 19.42 10.64
C ILE A 211 -32.66 20.78 10.51
N HIS A 212 -32.20 21.28 11.65
CA HIS A 212 -31.60 22.59 11.90
C HIS A 212 -30.19 22.78 11.31
N ASP A 213 -29.94 23.98 10.79
CA ASP A 213 -28.62 24.54 10.46
C ASP A 213 -27.71 24.68 11.70
N ILE A 214 -26.44 24.27 11.58
CA ILE A 214 -25.35 24.68 12.49
C ILE A 214 -24.17 25.20 11.67
N SER A 215 -23.87 26.48 11.89
CA SER A 215 -22.80 27.29 11.33
C SER A 215 -21.39 26.80 11.73
N VAL A 216 -20.48 26.68 10.76
CA VAL A 216 -19.06 26.37 10.96
C VAL A 216 -18.25 27.67 10.96
N ASN A 217 -17.62 28.02 12.08
CA ASN A 217 -16.60 29.07 12.14
C ASN A 217 -15.22 28.47 11.81
N SER A 218 -14.60 28.98 10.74
CA SER A 218 -13.23 28.68 10.34
C SER A 218 -12.30 29.80 10.80
N SER A 219 -11.20 29.46 11.49
CA SER A 219 -9.98 30.28 11.60
C SER A 219 -8.92 29.55 12.43
N SER A 220 -7.80 29.15 11.79
CA SER A 220 -6.42 29.36 12.30
C SER A 220 -5.41 28.60 11.43
N THR A 221 -4.75 29.33 10.52
CA THR A 221 -3.63 28.88 9.70
C THR A 221 -2.27 29.29 10.30
N SER A 222 -1.30 28.40 10.05
CA SER A 222 0.11 28.67 9.71
C SER A 222 1.04 29.32 10.74
N HIS A 223 1.84 28.47 11.40
CA HIS A 223 3.26 28.78 11.62
C HIS A 223 4.08 27.48 11.52
N MET A 224 4.66 27.23 10.36
CA MET A 224 5.50 26.06 10.08
C MET A 224 6.94 26.54 9.98
N ASP A 225 7.73 26.26 11.03
CA ASP A 225 9.06 26.81 11.31
C ASP A 225 10.06 26.77 10.13
N ASP A 226 10.60 27.95 9.79
CA ASP A 226 11.61 28.19 8.75
C ASP A 226 12.90 27.36 8.89
N ARG A 227 13.20 26.85 10.09
CA ARG A 227 14.36 25.98 10.34
C ARG A 227 14.21 24.58 9.73
N ARG A 228 12.97 24.07 9.63
CA ARG A 228 12.69 22.77 8.97
C ARG A 228 12.89 22.85 7.46
N MET A 229 12.48 23.95 6.85
CA MET A 229 12.58 24.16 5.41
C MET A 229 14.04 24.29 4.94
N ALA A 230 14.91 24.89 5.75
CA ALA A 230 16.34 25.01 5.45
C ALA A 230 17.07 23.66 5.45
N ALA A 231 16.72 22.75 6.37
CA ALA A 231 17.29 21.40 6.44
C ALA A 231 16.85 20.53 5.24
N ILE A 232 15.57 20.64 4.85
CA ILE A 232 15.00 19.93 3.69
C ILE A 232 15.65 20.41 2.39
N HIS A 233 15.92 21.70 2.26
CA HIS A 233 16.61 22.26 1.09
C HIS A 233 18.04 21.72 0.93
N LYS A 234 18.77 21.53 2.03
CA LYS A 234 20.14 20.98 2.02
C LYS A 234 20.18 19.50 1.65
N LEU A 235 19.16 18.73 2.01
CA LEU A 235 19.01 17.31 1.68
C LEU A 235 18.67 17.11 0.19
N SER A 236 17.80 17.96 -0.36
CA SER A 236 17.40 17.91 -1.78
C SER A 236 18.59 18.11 -2.72
N GLN A 237 19.48 19.07 -2.42
CA GLN A 237 20.66 19.37 -3.25
C GLN A 237 21.76 18.29 -3.19
N ARG A 238 21.84 17.51 -2.10
CA ARG A 238 22.90 16.50 -1.91
C ARG A 238 22.49 15.11 -2.42
N TRP A 239 21.21 14.77 -2.38
CA TRP A 239 20.72 13.40 -2.64
C TRP A 239 19.52 13.30 -3.61
N GLY A 240 19.09 14.41 -4.23
CA GLY A 240 18.02 14.40 -5.23
C GLY A 240 16.63 14.03 -4.69
N VAL A 241 16.36 14.36 -3.41
CA VAL A 241 15.07 14.09 -2.75
C VAL A 241 14.14 15.30 -2.94
N ASP A 242 12.96 15.06 -3.51
CA ASP A 242 11.93 16.06 -3.75
C ASP A 242 11.25 16.49 -2.43
N LYS A 243 11.00 17.80 -2.28
CA LYS A 243 10.43 18.44 -1.08
C LYS A 243 9.03 17.91 -0.74
N ASN A 244 8.32 17.37 -1.74
CA ASN A 244 6.99 16.79 -1.57
C ASN A 244 7.01 15.30 -1.15
N ASN A 245 8.18 14.72 -0.88
CA ASN A 245 8.34 13.27 -0.78
C ASN A 245 9.03 12.78 0.50
N ILE A 246 8.95 13.56 1.58
CA ILE A 246 9.38 13.14 2.92
C ILE A 246 8.13 12.79 3.71
N PHE A 247 7.62 11.57 3.52
CA PHE A 247 6.62 10.99 4.43
C PHE A 247 7.36 10.35 5.61
N LEU A 248 7.64 11.18 6.62
CA LEU A 248 8.00 10.78 7.98
C LEU A 248 7.15 11.56 8.98
#